data_AF-A0A8S3H4B1-F1
#
_entry.id   AF-A0A8S3H4B1-F1
#
_cell.length_a   1.000
_cell.length_b   1.000
_cell.length_c   1.000
_cell.angle_alpha   90.00
_cell.angle_beta   90.00
_cell.angle_gamma   90.00
#
_symmetry.space_group_name_H-M   'P 1'
#
loop_
_entity.id
_entity.type
_entity.pdbx_description
1 polymer ?
#
loop_
_entity_poly.entity_id
_entity_poly.type
_entity_poly.pdbx_seq_one_letter_code
_entity_poly.pdbx_strand_id
1 'polypeptide(L)'
;MDDIVERKYAPLKHQLNSLFSKHHINVALSLEIQQKISDQFADSFSIPIPSNLQQRALYEDCLILSIRYYLKKNNLILRRTAGNMNTIYLGNRQEFETKAYDYVSKSDAYKVLLKKDKGNGDQKWQTELNQMVESMNLLLESLKNHESLNVDLYNGLLVDASKVKLP
;
A
#
# COMPACT_ATOMS: atom_id res chain seq x y z
N MET A 1 -7.61 -12.63 -28.98
CA MET A 1 -6.77 -11.51 -28.53
C MET A 1 -6.22 -11.90 -27.16
N ASP A 2 -4.97 -11.58 -26.83
CA ASP A 2 -4.40 -11.86 -25.51
C ASP A 2 -5.11 -11.02 -24.42
N ASP A 3 -5.46 -11.63 -23.27
CA ASP A 3 -6.14 -10.98 -22.13
C ASP A 3 -5.43 -9.70 -21.64
N ILE A 4 -4.12 -9.61 -21.84
CA ILE A 4 -3.34 -8.40 -21.51
C ILE A 4 -3.62 -7.30 -22.53
N VAL A 5 -3.63 -7.65 -23.82
CA VAL A 5 -3.89 -6.70 -24.92
C VAL A 5 -5.33 -6.21 -24.84
N GLU A 6 -6.29 -7.08 -24.52
CA GLU A 6 -7.70 -6.69 -24.34
C GLU A 6 -7.86 -5.71 -23.17
N ARG A 7 -7.20 -5.97 -22.03
CA ARG A 7 -7.19 -5.03 -20.89
C ARG A 7 -6.57 -3.68 -21.24
N LYS A 8 -5.52 -3.66 -22.08
CA LYS A 8 -4.89 -2.42 -22.55
C LYS A 8 -5.76 -1.67 -23.56
N TYR A 9 -6.58 -2.39 -24.33
CA TYR A 9 -7.50 -1.81 -25.30
C TYR A 9 -8.78 -1.23 -24.68
N ALA A 10 -9.24 -1.79 -23.54
CA ALA A 10 -10.50 -1.42 -22.90
C ALA A 10 -10.72 0.10 -22.66
N PRO A 11 -9.73 0.89 -22.20
CA PRO A 11 -9.89 2.33 -22.04
C PRO A 11 -10.14 3.05 -23.37
N LEU A 12 -9.43 2.65 -24.43
CA LEU A 12 -9.59 3.23 -25.76
C LEU A 12 -10.97 2.88 -26.35
N LYS A 13 -11.41 1.62 -26.20
CA LYS A 13 -12.76 1.19 -26.58
C LYS A 13 -13.85 2.01 -25.89
N HIS A 14 -13.70 2.28 -24.59
CA HIS A 14 -14.64 3.12 -23.84
C HIS A 14 -14.68 4.57 -24.37
N GLN A 15 -13.53 5.17 -24.65
CA GLN A 15 -13.46 6.52 -25.21
C GLN A 15 -14.08 6.62 -26.60
N LEU A 16 -13.83 5.63 -27.46
CA LEU A 16 -14.44 5.54 -28.79
C LEU A 16 -15.96 5.42 -28.70
N ASN A 17 -16.48 4.56 -27.82
CA ASN A 17 -17.92 4.46 -27.57
C ASN A 17 -18.52 5.82 -27.16
N SER A 18 -17.89 6.52 -26.22
CA SER A 18 -18.36 7.84 -25.78
C SER A 18 -18.38 8.86 -26.91
N LEU A 19 -17.35 8.89 -27.77
CA LEU A 19 -17.28 9.78 -28.93
C LEU A 19 -18.36 9.43 -29.96
N PHE A 20 -18.55 8.16 -30.28
CA PHE A 20 -19.55 7.72 -31.25
C PHE A 20 -20.98 8.03 -30.78
N SER A 21 -21.26 7.85 -29.50
CA SER A 21 -22.53 8.26 -28.91
C SER A 21 -22.72 9.77 -28.94
N LYS A 22 -21.68 10.56 -28.63
CA LYS A 22 -21.74 12.03 -28.62
C LYS A 22 -21.98 12.64 -30.00
N HIS A 23 -21.44 12.02 -31.05
CA HIS A 23 -21.54 12.50 -32.42
C HIS A 23 -22.62 11.78 -33.25
N HIS A 24 -23.46 10.95 -32.61
CA HIS A 24 -24.52 10.19 -33.26
C HIS A 24 -24.05 9.41 -34.49
N ILE A 25 -22.86 8.80 -34.40
CA ILE A 25 -22.33 7.98 -35.49
C ILE A 25 -23.22 6.75 -35.65
N ASN A 26 -23.54 6.41 -36.90
CA ASN A 26 -24.30 5.21 -37.22
C ASN A 26 -23.63 3.95 -36.62
N VAL A 27 -24.44 3.05 -36.06
CA VAL A 27 -23.97 1.83 -35.37
C VAL A 27 -23.09 0.96 -36.28
N ALA A 28 -23.46 0.76 -37.54
CA ALA A 28 -22.69 -0.05 -38.47
C ALA A 28 -21.31 0.59 -38.76
N LEU A 29 -21.27 1.90 -38.96
CA LEU A 29 -20.01 2.63 -39.16
C LEU A 29 -19.15 2.62 -37.89
N SER A 30 -19.76 2.73 -36.72
CA SER A 30 -19.05 2.67 -35.43
C SER A 30 -18.40 1.31 -35.21
N LEU A 31 -19.10 0.21 -35.54
CA LEU A 31 -18.58 -1.15 -35.45
C LEU A 31 -17.42 -1.37 -36.42
N GLU A 32 -17.54 -0.87 -37.66
CA GLU A 32 -16.47 -0.98 -38.66
C GLU A 32 -15.19 -0.25 -38.20
N ILE A 33 -15.33 0.97 -37.67
CA ILE A 33 -14.19 1.75 -37.15
C ILE A 33 -13.58 1.04 -35.93
N GLN A 34 -14.40 0.53 -35.01
CA GLN A 34 -13.90 -0.19 -33.83
C GLN A 34 -13.14 -1.45 -34.20
N GLN A 35 -13.63 -2.19 -35.20
CA GLN A 35 -12.96 -3.39 -35.66
C GLN A 35 -11.59 -3.04 -36.24
N LYS A 36 -11.52 -2.04 -37.15
CA LYS A 36 -10.23 -1.60 -37.73
C LYS A 36 -9.23 -1.13 -36.68
N ILE A 37 -9.68 -0.35 -35.69
CA ILE A 37 -8.80 0.12 -34.61
C ILE A 37 -8.37 -1.05 -33.74
N SER A 38 -9.27 -1.99 -33.41
CA SER A 38 -8.95 -3.18 -32.64
C SER A 38 -7.91 -4.05 -33.33
N ASP A 39 -8.05 -4.25 -34.65
CA ASP A 39 -7.13 -5.05 -35.46
C ASP A 39 -5.75 -4.38 -35.52
N GLN A 40 -5.68 -3.08 -35.81
CA GLN A 40 -4.42 -2.32 -35.79
C GLN A 40 -3.77 -2.30 -34.39
N PHE A 41 -4.59 -2.21 -33.34
CA PHE A 41 -4.10 -2.27 -31.97
C PHE A 41 -3.48 -3.65 -31.71
N ALA A 42 -4.17 -4.74 -32.04
CA ALA A 42 -3.64 -6.09 -31.91
C ALA A 42 -2.33 -6.27 -32.69
N ASP A 43 -2.27 -5.81 -33.93
CA ASP A 43 -1.08 -5.88 -34.78
C ASP A 43 0.13 -5.15 -34.20
N SER A 44 -0.09 -4.04 -33.48
CA SER A 44 1.00 -3.34 -32.79
C SER A 44 1.67 -4.16 -31.69
N PHE A 45 0.95 -5.14 -31.11
CA PHE A 45 1.49 -6.09 -30.13
C PHE A 45 1.93 -7.43 -30.77
N SER A 46 1.71 -7.61 -32.07
CA SER A 46 2.18 -8.80 -32.82
C SER A 46 3.66 -8.73 -33.17
N ILE A 47 4.32 -7.58 -32.94
CA ILE A 47 5.76 -7.43 -33.17
C ILE A 47 6.51 -8.27 -32.14
N PRO A 48 7.31 -9.26 -32.58
CA PRO A 48 8.08 -10.09 -31.65
C PRO A 48 9.09 -9.23 -30.90
N ILE A 49 9.23 -9.50 -29.60
CA ILE A 49 10.25 -8.84 -28.77
C ILE A 49 11.63 -9.15 -29.37
N PRO A 50 12.51 -8.13 -29.54
CA PRO A 50 13.89 -8.33 -29.96
C PRO A 50 14.58 -9.44 -29.15
N SER A 51 15.27 -10.35 -29.84
CA SER A 51 15.88 -11.55 -29.22
C SER A 51 16.85 -11.22 -28.09
N ASN A 52 17.57 -10.09 -28.19
CA ASN A 52 18.45 -9.59 -27.14
C ASN A 52 17.71 -9.24 -25.84
N LEU A 53 16.52 -8.65 -25.92
CA LEU A 53 15.69 -8.34 -24.76
C LEU A 53 15.11 -9.62 -24.15
N GLN A 54 14.70 -10.57 -24.98
CA GLN A 54 14.22 -11.88 -24.50
C GLN A 54 15.33 -12.65 -23.77
N GLN A 55 16.52 -12.72 -24.36
CA GLN A 55 17.69 -13.36 -23.73
C GLN A 55 18.07 -12.68 -22.41
N ARG A 56 18.05 -11.34 -22.38
CA ARG A 56 18.31 -10.58 -21.16
C ARG A 56 17.28 -10.88 -20.08
N ALA A 57 15.99 -10.91 -20.41
CA ALA A 57 14.93 -11.21 -19.46
C ALA A 57 15.09 -12.61 -18.87
N LEU A 58 15.38 -13.62 -19.71
CA LEU A 58 15.64 -14.99 -19.26
C LEU A 58 16.87 -15.07 -18.36
N TYR A 59 17.95 -14.36 -18.71
CA TYR A 59 19.15 -14.30 -17.89
C TYR A 59 18.89 -13.65 -16.53
N GLU A 60 18.19 -12.51 -16.50
CA GLU A 60 17.85 -11.81 -15.26
C GLU A 60 16.95 -12.66 -14.36
N ASP A 61 15.99 -13.41 -14.92
CA ASP A 61 15.15 -14.33 -14.15
C ASP A 61 15.97 -15.47 -13.53
N CYS A 62 16.83 -16.12 -14.31
CA CYS A 62 17.79 -17.12 -13.82
C CYS A 62 18.69 -16.55 -12.71
N LEU A 63 19.19 -15.32 -12.88
CA LEU A 63 20.01 -14.63 -11.89
C LEU A 63 19.23 -14.41 -10.59
N ILE A 64 18.00 -13.89 -10.67
CA ILE A 64 17.13 -13.67 -9.49
C ILE A 64 16.85 -14.99 -8.77
N LEU A 65 16.55 -16.06 -9.51
CA LEU A 65 16.33 -17.39 -8.94
C LEU A 65 17.58 -17.92 -8.23
N SER A 66 18.76 -17.75 -8.84
CA SER A 66 20.02 -18.15 -8.22
C SER A 66 20.28 -17.37 -6.93
N ILE A 67 20.10 -16.04 -6.93
CA ILE A 67 20.25 -15.19 -5.75
C ILE A 67 19.31 -15.66 -4.63
N ARG A 68 18.03 -15.87 -4.94
CA ARG A 68 17.04 -16.37 -3.97
C ARG A 68 17.43 -17.73 -3.39
N TYR A 69 17.91 -18.63 -4.24
CA TYR A 69 18.40 -19.94 -3.81
C TYR A 69 19.59 -19.81 -2.85
N TYR A 70 20.60 -19.00 -3.20
CA TYR A 70 21.77 -18.77 -2.35
C TYR A 70 21.39 -18.10 -1.02
N LEU A 71 20.51 -17.11 -1.04
CA LEU A 71 20.02 -16.46 0.18
C LEU A 71 19.32 -17.47 1.09
N LYS A 72 18.42 -18.30 0.54
CA LYS A 72 17.72 -19.34 1.31
C LYS A 72 18.67 -20.39 1.87
N LYS A 73 19.59 -20.90 1.05
CA LYS A 73 20.55 -21.95 1.42
C LYS A 73 21.47 -21.50 2.56
N ASN A 74 21.90 -20.24 2.55
CA ASN A 74 22.82 -19.70 3.55
C ASN A 74 22.11 -18.97 4.70
N ASN A 75 20.78 -19.08 4.81
CA ASN A 75 19.97 -18.39 5.80
C ASN A 75 20.24 -16.87 5.86
N LEU A 76 20.40 -16.26 4.67
CA LEU A 76 20.60 -14.83 4.50
C LEU A 76 19.31 -14.14 4.07
N ILE A 77 19.24 -12.84 4.31
CA ILE A 77 18.15 -11.99 3.86
C ILE A 77 18.69 -10.73 3.19
N LEU A 78 18.06 -10.37 2.07
CA LEU A 78 18.30 -9.13 1.34
C LEU A 78 17.04 -8.26 1.42
N ARG A 79 17.10 -7.10 2.08
CA ARG A 79 15.96 -6.16 2.19
C ARG A 79 16.39 -4.71 2.11
N ARG A 80 15.51 -3.86 1.61
CA ARG A 80 15.68 -2.40 1.76
C ARG A 80 15.42 -1.99 3.20
N THR A 81 16.25 -1.11 3.74
CA THR A 81 15.99 -0.46 5.02
C THR A 81 15.01 0.70 4.81
N ALA A 82 14.25 1.06 5.84
CA ALA A 82 13.22 2.10 5.79
C ALA A 82 13.79 3.54 5.76
N GLY A 83 15.09 3.72 5.48
CA GLY A 83 15.74 5.02 5.48
C GLY A 83 15.69 5.72 4.12
N ASN A 84 15.85 7.05 4.15
CA ASN A 84 15.85 7.91 2.95
C ASN A 84 16.98 7.60 1.95
N MET A 85 17.96 6.79 2.35
CA MET A 85 19.16 6.50 1.56
C MET A 85 19.04 5.22 0.70
N ASN A 86 17.86 4.60 0.58
CA ASN A 86 17.65 3.37 -0.21
C ASN A 86 18.68 2.26 0.11
N THR A 87 19.15 2.18 1.36
CA THR A 87 20.20 1.24 1.73
C THR A 87 19.67 -0.19 1.69
N ILE A 88 20.48 -1.11 1.16
CA ILE A 88 20.15 -2.53 1.09
C ILE A 88 20.89 -3.27 2.20
N TYR A 89 20.14 -3.89 3.10
CA TYR A 89 20.65 -4.81 4.10
C TYR A 89 20.84 -6.18 3.48
N LEU A 90 22.04 -6.74 3.63
CA LEU A 90 22.36 -8.14 3.38
C LEU A 90 23.01 -8.71 4.64
N GLY A 91 22.38 -9.72 5.25
CA GLY A 91 22.92 -10.33 6.45
C GLY A 91 22.18 -11.60 6.85
N ASN A 92 22.50 -12.13 8.03
CA ASN A 92 21.82 -13.31 8.57
C ASN A 92 20.34 -13.02 8.80
N ARG A 93 19.50 -13.96 8.40
CA ARG A 93 18.04 -13.85 8.50
C ARG A 93 17.55 -13.87 9.94
N GLN A 94 18.06 -14.78 10.78
CA GLN A 94 17.63 -14.87 12.18
C GLN A 94 17.98 -13.59 12.93
N GLU A 95 19.20 -13.08 12.78
CA GLU A 95 19.61 -11.82 13.40
C GLU A 95 18.71 -10.65 12.96
N PHE A 96 18.36 -10.60 11.67
CA PHE A 96 17.46 -9.57 11.16
C PHE A 96 16.07 -9.68 11.81
N GLU A 97 15.48 -10.87 11.85
CA GLU A 97 14.16 -11.09 12.46
C GLU A 97 14.18 -10.79 13.97
N THR A 98 15.24 -11.16 14.69
CA THR A 98 15.40 -10.81 16.11
C THR A 98 15.46 -9.30 16.31
N LYS A 99 16.27 -8.57 15.53
CA LYS A 99 16.36 -7.10 15.61
C LYS A 99 15.04 -6.42 15.23
N ALA A 100 14.37 -6.93 14.21
CA ALA A 100 13.06 -6.44 13.80
C ALA A 100 12.03 -6.66 14.90
N TYR A 101 11.99 -7.85 15.50
CA TYR A 101 11.11 -8.17 16.61
C TYR A 101 11.40 -7.31 17.84
N ASP A 102 12.65 -7.13 18.21
CA ASP A 102 13.07 -6.27 19.32
C ASP A 102 12.66 -4.81 19.09
N TYR A 103 12.84 -4.30 17.88
CA TYR A 103 12.40 -2.95 17.52
C TYR A 103 10.88 -2.82 17.63
N VAL A 104 10.15 -3.79 17.07
CA VAL A 104 8.69 -3.80 17.05
C VAL A 104 8.11 -3.93 18.46
N SER A 105 8.64 -4.84 19.28
CA SER A 105 8.18 -5.06 20.66
C SER A 105 8.42 -3.87 21.59
N LYS A 106 9.45 -3.07 21.32
CA LYS A 106 9.77 -1.85 22.07
C LYS A 106 9.07 -0.59 21.51
N SER A 107 8.46 -0.67 20.33
CA SER A 107 7.75 0.45 19.71
C SER A 107 6.31 0.54 20.22
N ASP A 108 5.91 1.73 20.66
CA ASP A 108 4.54 1.99 21.15
C ASP A 108 3.47 1.76 20.07
N ALA A 109 3.83 1.89 18.79
CA ALA A 109 2.94 1.62 17.66
C ALA A 109 2.43 0.17 17.60
N TYR A 110 3.19 -0.80 18.15
CA TYR A 110 2.82 -2.22 18.09
C TYR A 110 2.07 -2.72 19.34
N LYS A 111 2.14 -1.99 20.47
CA LYS A 111 1.28 -2.24 21.64
C LYS A 111 -0.20 -2.14 21.31
N VAL A 112 -0.54 -1.32 20.30
CA VAL A 112 -1.91 -1.12 19.80
C VAL A 112 -2.37 -2.29 18.92
N LEU A 113 -1.49 -2.89 18.11
CA LEU A 113 -1.85 -3.94 17.16
C LEU A 113 -1.95 -5.34 17.79
N LEU A 114 -1.05 -5.70 18.72
CA LEU A 114 -1.03 -7.03 19.36
C LEU A 114 -2.26 -7.35 20.21
N LYS A 115 -3.05 -6.35 20.59
CA LYS A 115 -4.22 -6.53 21.46
C LYS A 115 -5.56 -6.61 20.71
N LYS A 116 -5.54 -6.48 19.37
CA LYS A 116 -6.72 -6.59 18.49
C LYS A 116 -7.17 -8.05 18.23
N ASP A 117 -6.28 -9.03 18.48
CA ASP A 117 -6.50 -10.45 18.10
C ASP A 117 -7.28 -11.31 19.13
N LYS A 118 -7.75 -10.75 20.25
CA LYS A 118 -8.56 -11.51 21.22
C LYS A 118 -10.00 -10.99 21.21
N GLY A 119 -10.87 -11.71 20.50
CA GLY A 119 -12.30 -11.42 20.37
C GLY A 119 -12.96 -11.11 21.73
N ASN A 120 -13.79 -10.06 21.73
CA ASN A 120 -14.25 -9.22 22.86
C ASN A 120 -13.32 -8.07 23.29
N GLY A 121 -12.18 -7.87 22.61
CA GLY A 121 -11.26 -6.75 22.87
C GLY A 121 -11.85 -5.36 22.64
N ASP A 122 -12.62 -5.15 21.57
CA ASP A 122 -12.95 -3.81 21.09
C ASP A 122 -13.77 -2.96 22.08
N GLN A 123 -14.71 -3.57 22.82
CA GLN A 123 -15.49 -2.86 23.85
C GLN A 123 -14.64 -2.49 25.07
N LYS A 124 -13.75 -3.40 25.51
CA LYS A 124 -12.81 -3.12 26.60
C LYS A 124 -11.79 -2.05 26.18
N TRP A 125 -11.30 -2.11 24.95
CA TRP A 125 -10.40 -1.11 24.36
C TRP A 125 -11.07 0.25 24.24
N GLN A 126 -12.30 0.30 23.76
CA GLN A 126 -13.05 1.55 23.68
C GLN A 126 -13.25 2.15 25.08
N THR A 127 -13.48 1.31 26.09
CA THR A 127 -13.61 1.75 27.49
C THR A 127 -12.27 2.26 28.06
N GLU A 128 -11.17 1.52 27.87
CA GLU A 128 -9.82 1.94 28.30
C GLU A 128 -9.36 3.23 27.59
N LEU A 129 -9.68 3.38 26.31
CA LEU A 129 -9.33 4.55 25.50
C LEU A 129 -10.15 5.77 25.94
N ASN A 130 -11.44 5.60 26.22
CA ASN A 130 -12.26 6.66 26.80
C ASN A 130 -11.74 7.09 28.18
N GLN A 131 -11.37 6.14 29.05
CA GLN A 131 -10.76 6.44 30.36
C GLN A 131 -9.43 7.20 30.22
N MET A 132 -8.62 6.84 29.22
CA MET A 132 -7.36 7.54 28.95
C MET A 132 -7.61 8.98 28.49
N VAL A 133 -8.55 9.19 27.57
CA VAL A 133 -8.96 10.52 27.11
C VAL A 133 -9.50 11.37 28.26
N GLU A 134 -10.34 10.80 29.13
CA GLU A 134 -10.85 11.49 30.33
C GLU A 134 -9.71 11.87 31.28
N SER A 135 -8.76 10.97 31.55
CA SER A 135 -7.61 11.26 32.40
C SER A 135 -6.72 12.37 31.83
N MET A 136 -6.54 12.40 30.50
CA MET A 136 -5.79 13.44 29.81
C MET A 136 -6.52 14.79 29.88
N ASN A 137 -7.83 14.81 29.67
CA ASN A 137 -8.63 16.02 29.78
C ASN A 137 -8.63 16.59 31.21
N LEU A 138 -8.69 15.72 32.24
CA LEU A 138 -8.57 16.13 33.65
C LEU A 138 -7.18 16.71 33.95
N LEU A 139 -6.11 16.14 33.39
CA LEU A 139 -4.76 16.68 33.50
C LEU A 139 -4.63 18.05 32.81
N LEU A 140 -5.19 18.19 31.60
CA LEU A 140 -5.22 19.47 30.88
C LEU A 140 -6.01 20.53 31.66
N GLU A 141 -7.11 20.15 32.28
CA GLU A 141 -7.92 21.04 33.12
C GLU A 141 -7.16 21.46 34.39
N SER A 142 -6.47 20.53 35.05
CA SER A 142 -5.57 20.83 36.16
C SER A 142 -4.46 21.81 35.75
N LEU A 143 -3.78 21.57 34.61
CA LEU A 143 -2.73 22.44 34.09
C LEU A 143 -3.25 23.84 33.72
N LYS A 144 -4.48 23.93 33.18
CA LYS A 144 -5.15 25.21 32.93
C LYS A 144 -5.46 25.94 34.23
N ASN A 145 -5.99 25.23 35.24
CA ASN A 145 -6.33 25.81 36.54
C ASN A 145 -5.09 26.28 37.32
N HIS A 146 -3.93 25.67 37.07
CA HIS A 146 -2.63 26.11 37.58
C HIS A 146 -1.92 27.15 36.70
N GLU A 147 -2.63 27.76 35.73
CA GLU A 147 -2.10 28.76 34.77
C GLU A 147 -0.85 28.30 33.99
N SER A 148 -0.60 26.99 33.98
CA SER A 148 0.54 26.36 33.32
C SER A 148 0.27 26.07 31.84
N LEU A 149 -0.99 26.24 31.40
CA LEU A 149 -1.44 26.04 30.04
C LEU A 149 -2.33 27.21 29.59
N ASN A 150 -1.99 27.83 28.46
CA ASN A 150 -2.81 28.88 27.86
C ASN A 150 -4.17 28.31 27.40
N VAL A 151 -5.23 29.11 27.54
CA VAL A 151 -6.61 28.75 27.20
C VAL A 151 -6.78 28.32 25.74
N ASP A 152 -6.08 28.96 24.80
CA ASP A 152 -6.14 28.60 23.38
C ASP A 152 -5.52 27.22 23.11
N LEU A 153 -4.39 26.92 23.78
CA LEU A 153 -3.75 25.60 23.74
C LEU A 153 -4.61 24.54 24.42
N TYR A 154 -5.25 24.87 25.55
CA TYR A 154 -6.21 23.99 26.23
C TYR A 154 -7.36 23.59 25.31
N ASN A 155 -7.99 24.57 24.66
CA ASN A 155 -9.13 24.33 23.77
C ASN A 155 -8.74 23.50 22.54
N GLY A 156 -7.51 23.67 22.03
CA GLY A 156 -7.01 22.89 20.89
C GLY A 156 -6.57 21.46 21.25
N LEU A 157 -6.24 21.20 22.51
CA LEU A 157 -5.76 19.90 23.00
C LEU A 157 -6.87 19.03 23.62
N LEU A 158 -8.02 19.62 23.95
CA LEU A 158 -9.18 18.88 24.44
C LEU A 158 -9.66 17.87 23.39
N VAL A 159 -9.76 16.61 23.81
CA VAL A 159 -10.24 15.53 22.95
C VAL A 159 -11.65 15.15 23.36
N ASP A 160 -12.56 15.21 22.38
CA ASP A 160 -13.95 14.76 22.53
C ASP A 160 -14.00 13.22 22.48
N ALA A 161 -14.13 12.59 23.65
CA ALA A 161 -14.16 11.13 23.78
C ALA A 161 -15.27 10.47 22.93
N SER A 162 -16.37 11.17 22.64
CA SER A 162 -17.47 10.64 21.81
C SER A 162 -17.09 10.48 20.33
N LYS A 163 -16.07 11.21 19.87
CA LYS A 163 -15.56 11.18 18.49
C LYS A 163 -14.41 10.21 18.31
N VAL A 164 -13.83 9.67 19.39
CA VAL A 164 -12.72 8.73 19.30
C VAL A 164 -13.29 7.32 19.14
N LYS A 165 -13.20 6.78 17.92
CA LYS A 165 -13.61 5.41 17.62
C LYS A 165 -12.41 4.61 17.12
N LEU A 166 -12.32 3.37 17.58
CA LEU A 166 -11.38 2.40 17.01
C LEU A 166 -11.71 2.16 15.52
N PRO A 167 -10.71 2.05 14.64
CA PRO A 167 -10.90 1.79 13.21
C PRO A 167 -11.28 0.34 12.90
#